data_AF-A0A1E7JFS5-F1
#
_entry.id   AF-A0A1E7JFS5-F1
#
_cell.length_a   1.000
_cell.length_b   1.000
_cell.length_c   1.000
_cell.angle_alpha   90.00
_cell.angle_beta   90.00
_cell.angle_gamma   90.00
#
_symmetry.space_group_name_H-M   'P 1'
#
loop_
_entity.id
_entity.type
_entity.pdbx_description
1 polymer ?
#
loop_
_entity_poly.entity_id
_entity_poly.type
_entity_poly.pdbx_seq_one_letter_code
_entity_poly.pdbx_strand_id
1 'polypeptide(L)'
;MRYIRPAGTASASAPRAPGQARTRRAELATVTVTTVEQAQMVRAHHGSLDLDLTDAVNVVLARDYDTDAILTLDLRDFRAITPLGPHKAFRLLPDDL
;
A
#
# COMPACT_ATOMS: atom_id res chain seq x y z
N MET A 1 -35.27 -43.76 47.27
CA MET A 1 -33.90 -43.48 47.74
C MET A 1 -33.43 -42.21 47.03
N ARG A 2 -33.04 -41.16 47.77
CA ARG A 2 -32.75 -39.79 47.29
C ARG A 2 -31.26 -39.60 46.97
N TYR A 3 -31.01 -38.57 46.14
CA TYR A 3 -29.82 -37.68 46.10
C TYR A 3 -28.62 -38.28 45.31
N ILE A 4 -27.85 -37.57 44.45
CA ILE A 4 -27.31 -36.19 44.52
C ILE A 4 -26.94 -35.68 43.09
N ARG A 5 -27.16 -34.40 42.80
CA ARG A 5 -26.52 -33.63 41.70
C ARG A 5 -25.03 -33.40 41.98
N PRO A 6 -24.17 -33.32 40.95
CA PRO A 6 -23.03 -32.42 40.98
C PRO A 6 -23.20 -31.30 39.96
N ALA A 7 -23.03 -30.07 40.45
CA ALA A 7 -22.77 -28.90 39.65
C ALA A 7 -21.32 -28.97 39.15
N GLY A 8 -21.15 -29.15 37.84
CA GLY A 8 -19.89 -28.90 37.15
C GLY A 8 -20.07 -27.66 36.28
N THR A 9 -19.54 -26.54 36.73
CA THR A 9 -19.41 -25.32 35.94
C THR A 9 -18.43 -25.57 34.79
N ALA A 10 -18.93 -26.00 33.64
CA ALA A 10 -18.21 -25.84 32.39
C ALA A 10 -18.22 -24.35 32.07
N SER A 11 -17.08 -23.68 32.28
CA SER A 11 -16.79 -22.42 31.60
C SER A 11 -16.86 -22.70 30.11
N ALA A 12 -18.02 -22.43 29.51
CA ALA A 12 -18.16 -22.43 28.08
C ALA A 12 -17.30 -21.28 27.57
N SER A 13 -16.10 -21.61 27.08
CA SER A 13 -15.37 -20.72 26.20
C SER A 13 -16.32 -20.35 25.06
N ALA A 14 -16.69 -19.08 25.00
CA ALA A 14 -17.55 -18.57 23.94
C ALA A 14 -16.95 -18.99 22.58
N PRO A 15 -17.76 -19.48 21.63
CA PRO A 15 -17.26 -19.78 20.30
C PRO A 15 -16.65 -18.50 19.71
N ARG A 16 -15.35 -18.55 19.44
CA ARG A 16 -14.62 -17.48 18.75
C ARG A 16 -15.35 -17.22 17.43
N ALA A 17 -15.87 -16.01 17.26
CA ALA A 17 -16.63 -15.64 16.08
C ALA A 17 -15.88 -16.02 14.79
N PRO A 18 -16.50 -16.75 13.85
CA PRO A 18 -15.91 -16.95 12.54
C PRO A 18 -15.88 -15.62 11.80
N GLY A 19 -14.71 -15.23 11.31
CA GLY A 19 -14.55 -14.05 10.48
C GLY A 19 -13.87 -12.87 11.18
N GLN A 20 -12.64 -13.05 11.64
CA GLN A 20 -11.68 -11.94 11.46
C GLN A 20 -11.42 -11.86 9.96
N ALA A 21 -12.35 -11.25 9.23
CA ALA A 21 -12.14 -10.89 7.84
C ALA A 21 -10.87 -10.03 7.85
N ARG A 22 -9.80 -10.51 7.22
CA ARG A 22 -8.62 -9.68 6.94
C ARG A 22 -9.12 -8.50 6.12
N THR A 23 -9.39 -7.37 6.75
CA THR A 23 -9.71 -6.14 6.03
C THR A 23 -8.48 -5.84 5.19
N ARG A 24 -8.59 -5.84 3.85
CA ARG A 24 -7.51 -5.41 2.97
C ARG A 24 -7.33 -3.91 3.14
N ARG A 25 -6.55 -3.51 4.15
CA ARG A 25 -6.22 -2.10 4.43
C ARG A 25 -5.13 -1.56 3.50
N ALA A 26 -4.36 -2.45 2.88
CA ALA A 26 -3.33 -2.13 1.91
C ALA A 26 -3.19 -3.31 0.94
N GLU A 27 -2.74 -2.99 -0.27
CA GLU A 27 -2.31 -3.94 -1.28
C GLU A 27 -0.78 -3.95 -1.34
N LEU A 28 -0.18 -5.14 -1.44
CA LEU A 28 1.23 -5.28 -1.77
C LEU A 28 1.33 -5.45 -3.27
N ALA A 29 1.75 -4.39 -3.95
CA ALA A 29 1.96 -4.44 -5.40
C ALA A 29 3.02 -5.50 -5.74
N THR A 30 2.77 -6.28 -6.78
CA THR A 30 3.79 -7.20 -7.31
C THR A 30 4.74 -6.41 -8.20
N VAL A 31 6.00 -6.30 -7.80
CA VAL A 31 7.05 -5.68 -8.61
C VAL A 31 7.67 -6.77 -9.49
N THR A 32 7.51 -6.65 -10.80
CA THR A 32 8.08 -7.57 -11.78
C THR A 32 9.38 -7.02 -12.37
N VAL A 33 10.07 -7.82 -13.18
CA VAL A 33 11.22 -7.35 -13.97
C VAL A 33 10.83 -6.17 -14.86
N THR A 34 9.65 -6.23 -15.50
CA THR A 34 9.18 -5.14 -16.35
C THR A 34 8.94 -3.86 -15.53
N THR A 35 8.42 -3.97 -14.30
CA THR A 35 8.29 -2.81 -13.40
C THR A 35 9.64 -2.17 -13.13
N VAL A 36 10.67 -2.98 -12.85
CA VAL A 36 12.03 -2.49 -12.59
C VAL A 36 12.65 -1.85 -13.83
N GLU A 37 12.48 -2.46 -15.01
CA GLU A 37 12.96 -1.88 -16.28
C GLU A 37 12.34 -0.50 -16.54
N GLN A 38 11.03 -0.37 -16.35
CA GLN A 38 10.34 0.92 -16.49
C GLN A 38 10.82 1.93 -15.44
N ALA A 39 11.04 1.51 -14.19
CA ALA A 39 11.57 2.38 -13.15
C ALA A 39 12.98 2.89 -13.50
N GLN A 40 13.84 2.05 -14.08
CA GLN A 40 15.16 2.49 -14.54
C GLN A 40 15.05 3.51 -15.68
N MET A 41 14.06 3.40 -16.58
CA MET A 41 13.79 4.41 -17.59
C MET A 41 13.35 5.74 -16.97
N VAL A 42 12.52 5.71 -15.92
CA VAL A 42 12.13 6.91 -15.15
C VAL A 42 13.36 7.59 -14.54
N ARG A 43 14.25 6.82 -13.91
CA ARG A 43 15.52 7.34 -13.34
C ARG A 43 16.40 7.97 -14.41
N ALA A 44 16.54 7.31 -15.56
CA ALA A 44 17.33 7.84 -16.67
C ALA A 44 16.76 9.16 -17.21
N HIS A 45 15.44 9.27 -17.31
CA HIS A 45 14.76 10.51 -17.74
C HIS A 45 14.95 11.66 -16.74
N HIS A 46 15.08 11.35 -15.45
CA HIS A 46 15.27 12.31 -14.37
C HIS A 46 16.69 12.26 -13.79
N GLY A 47 17.71 12.03 -14.64
CA GLY A 47 19.08 11.79 -14.19
C GLY A 47 19.70 12.89 -13.33
N SER A 48 19.17 14.12 -13.36
CA SER A 48 19.62 15.23 -12.50
C SER A 48 19.02 15.20 -11.09
N LEU A 49 17.97 14.42 -10.85
CA LEU A 49 17.34 14.28 -9.53
C LEU A 49 18.00 13.17 -8.69
N ASP A 50 18.78 12.28 -9.31
CA ASP A 50 19.33 11.09 -8.66
C ASP A 50 18.27 10.26 -7.91
N LEU A 51 17.11 10.07 -8.57
CA LEU A 51 15.97 9.35 -7.98
C LEU A 51 16.38 7.97 -7.50
N ASP A 52 15.91 7.61 -6.30
CA ASP A 52 16.07 6.26 -5.81
C ASP A 52 15.20 5.28 -6.63
N LEU A 53 15.52 3.98 -6.54
CA LEU A 53 14.76 2.96 -7.27
C LEU A 53 13.32 2.84 -6.74
N THR A 54 13.10 3.08 -5.46
CA THR A 54 11.79 2.95 -4.81
C THR A 54 10.79 4.01 -5.29
N ASP A 55 11.22 5.25 -5.44
CA ASP A 55 10.46 6.37 -5.96
C ASP A 55 10.16 6.18 -7.43
N ALA A 56 11.15 5.73 -8.21
CA ALA A 56 10.93 5.38 -9.60
C ALA A 56 9.91 4.22 -9.77
N VAL A 57 9.96 3.21 -8.89
CA VAL A 57 8.94 2.16 -8.84
C VAL A 57 7.58 2.74 -8.46
N ASN A 58 7.50 3.64 -7.48
CA ASN A 58 6.25 4.29 -7.10
C ASN A 58 5.63 5.09 -8.26
N VAL A 59 6.44 5.75 -9.09
CA VAL A 59 5.97 6.45 -10.31
C VAL A 59 5.37 5.47 -11.33
N VAL A 60 5.99 4.30 -11.51
CA VAL A 60 5.45 3.25 -12.41
C VAL A 60 4.16 2.66 -11.84
N LEU A 61 4.12 2.36 -10.55
CA LEU A 61 2.92 1.83 -9.91
C LEU A 61 1.78 2.86 -9.95
N ALA A 62 2.06 4.14 -9.76
CA ALA A 62 1.04 5.19 -9.87
C ALA A 62 0.34 5.18 -11.24
N ARG A 63 1.09 4.94 -12.33
CA ARG A 63 0.52 4.71 -13.66
C ARG A 63 -0.35 3.46 -13.71
N ASP A 64 0.16 2.35 -13.20
CA ASP A 64 -0.51 1.04 -13.27
C ASP A 64 -1.80 0.99 -12.43
N TYR A 65 -1.85 1.76 -11.34
CA TYR A 65 -3.03 1.96 -10.51
C TYR A 65 -3.90 3.16 -10.94
N ASP A 66 -3.57 3.82 -12.05
CA ASP A 66 -4.27 5.00 -12.58
C ASP A 66 -4.53 6.08 -11.52
N THR A 67 -3.46 6.49 -10.85
CA THR A 67 -3.50 7.46 -9.76
C THR A 67 -2.41 8.51 -9.88
N ASP A 68 -2.75 9.73 -9.44
CA ASP A 68 -1.80 10.82 -9.20
C ASP A 68 -1.50 11.05 -7.71
N ALA A 69 -2.11 10.28 -6.81
CA ALA A 69 -1.91 10.45 -5.38
C ALA A 69 -0.71 9.63 -4.87
N ILE A 70 0.27 10.30 -4.25
CA ILE A 70 1.41 9.68 -3.57
C ILE A 70 1.40 10.12 -2.11
N LEU A 71 1.43 9.17 -1.19
CA LEU A 71 1.63 9.46 0.24
C LEU A 71 3.14 9.41 0.52
N THR A 72 3.77 10.56 0.74
CA THR A 72 5.20 10.67 1.00
C THR A 72 5.51 11.88 1.87
N LEU A 73 6.58 11.79 2.65
CA LEU A 73 7.15 12.94 3.35
C LEU A 73 8.21 13.66 2.51
N ASP A 74 8.75 13.00 1.47
CA ASP A 74 9.69 13.63 0.55
C ASP A 74 8.93 14.22 -0.64
N LEU A 75 8.54 15.48 -0.46
CA LEU A 75 7.76 16.19 -1.46
C LEU A 75 8.62 16.66 -2.63
N ARG A 76 9.92 16.88 -2.39
CA ARG A 76 10.78 17.62 -3.32
C ARG A 76 10.90 16.89 -4.64
N ASP A 77 11.18 15.60 -4.58
CA ASP A 77 11.49 14.81 -5.76
C ASP A 77 10.22 14.56 -6.59
N PHE A 78 9.11 14.21 -5.93
CA PHE A 78 7.84 14.01 -6.62
C PHE A 78 7.26 15.29 -7.25
N ARG A 79 7.56 16.48 -6.71
CA ARG A 79 7.18 17.76 -7.36
C ARG A 79 7.95 18.01 -8.65
N ALA A 80 9.12 17.41 -8.82
CA ALA A 80 9.93 17.55 -10.03
C ALA A 80 9.60 16.50 -11.10
N ILE A 81 8.75 15.51 -10.79
CA ILE A 81 8.39 14.42 -11.70
C ILE A 81 6.98 14.67 -12.26
N THR A 82 6.83 14.51 -13.58
CA THR A 82 5.51 14.45 -14.22
C THR A 82 5.01 13.00 -14.22
N PRO A 83 3.76 12.72 -13.80
CA PRO A 83 3.18 11.38 -13.86
C PRO A 83 3.25 10.75 -15.27
N LEU A 84 3.41 9.43 -15.37
CA LEU A 84 3.45 8.71 -16.65
C LEU A 84 2.07 8.55 -17.31
N GLY A 85 1.01 8.92 -16.61
CA GLY A 85 -0.39 8.89 -17.06
C GLY A 85 -0.90 10.26 -17.54
N PRO A 86 -2.22 10.46 -17.64
CA PRO A 86 -2.81 11.71 -18.15
C PRO A 86 -2.71 12.89 -17.15
N HIS A 87 -2.27 12.64 -15.92
CA HIS A 87 -2.21 13.62 -14.85
C HIS A 87 -1.04 14.59 -15.06
N LYS A 88 -1.27 15.88 -14.77
CA LYS A 88 -0.27 16.93 -14.99
C LYS A 88 0.79 17.02 -13.90
N ALA A 89 0.46 16.59 -12.69
CA ALA A 89 1.33 16.60 -11.52
C ALA A 89 0.81 15.59 -10.49
N PHE A 90 1.68 15.09 -9.62
CA PHE A 90 1.26 14.30 -8.47
C PHE A 90 0.60 15.17 -7.40
N ARG A 91 -0.47 14.63 -6.77
CA ARG A 91 -1.03 15.08 -5.49
C ARG A 91 -0.27 14.40 -4.36
N LEU A 92 0.44 15.17 -3.55
CA LEU A 92 1.31 14.65 -2.49
C LEU A 92 0.61 14.73 -1.16
N LEU A 93 0.26 13.58 -0.61
CA LEU A 93 -0.42 13.47 0.67
C LEU A 93 0.62 13.40 1.80
N PRO A 94 0.33 13.98 2.98
CA PRO A 94 -0.94 14.63 3.35
C PRO A 94 -1.04 16.10 2.89
N ASP A 95 0.02 16.69 2.34
CA ASP A 95 0.13 18.14 2.11
C ASP A 95 -0.88 18.72 1.09
N ASP A 96 -1.30 17.92 0.11
CA ASP A 96 -2.27 18.30 -0.93
C ASP A 96 -3.72 17.88 -0.62
N LEU A 97 -4.04 17.57 0.65
CA LEU A 97 -5.41 17.26 1.11
C LEU A 97 -6.33 18.48 1.17
#